data_AF-A0A1Y4R654-F1
#
_entry.id   AF-A0A1Y4R654-F1
#
_cell.length_a   1.000
_cell.length_b   1.000
_cell.length_c   1.000
_cell.angle_alpha   90.00
_cell.angle_beta   90.00
_cell.angle_gamma   90.00
#
_symmetry.space_group_name_H-M   'P 1'
#
loop_
_entity.id
_entity.type
_entity.pdbx_description
1 polymer ?
#
loop_
_entity_poly.entity_id
_entity_poly.type
_entity_poly.pdbx_seq_one_letter_code
_entity_poly.pdbx_strand_id
1 'polypeptide(L)' 'MSQKKAEKKYTAEKLLGSKALAGYQKDFAKVILGNGTYTIQEAKAALDKVLTPGKSGEKKGDGANA' A
#
# COMPACT_ATOMS: atom_id res chain seq x y z
N MET A 1 0.80 -0.65 -24.35
CA MET A 1 0.92 -1.89 -23.54
C MET A 1 0.90 -1.52 -22.06
N SER A 2 -0.29 -1.44 -21.46
CA SER A 2 -0.44 -1.11 -20.03
C SER A 2 -0.07 -2.34 -19.21
N GLN A 3 1.14 -2.33 -18.65
CA GLN A 3 1.67 -3.40 -17.82
C GLN A 3 0.73 -3.65 -16.64
N LYS A 4 -0.03 -4.74 -16.74
CA LYS A 4 -0.77 -5.33 -15.63
C LYS A 4 0.27 -5.70 -14.58
N LYS A 5 0.48 -4.80 -13.61
CA LYS A 5 1.43 -4.98 -12.51
C LYS A 5 1.04 -6.27 -11.81
N ALA A 6 1.79 -7.32 -12.06
CA ALA A 6 1.77 -8.52 -11.22
C ALA A 6 1.86 -8.04 -9.77
N GLU A 7 0.87 -8.42 -8.96
CA GLU A 7 0.71 -8.05 -7.56
C GLU A 7 1.80 -8.73 -6.72
N LYS A 8 3.06 -8.36 -6.98
CA LYS A 8 4.19 -8.78 -6.16
C LYS A 8 4.02 -8.13 -4.80
N LYS A 9 3.91 -8.99 -3.79
CA LYS A 9 3.96 -8.60 -2.38
C LYS A 9 5.40 -8.25 -2.05
N TYR A 10 5.57 -7.14 -1.37
CA TYR A 10 6.85 -6.63 -0.91
C TYR A 10 6.75 -6.38 0.59
N THR A 11 7.85 -6.58 1.32
CA THR A 11 7.91 -6.19 2.72
C THR A 11 7.73 -4.67 2.84
N ALA A 12 7.15 -4.23 3.95
CA ALA A 12 6.98 -2.81 4.27
C ALA A 12 8.29 -2.04 4.05
N GLU A 13 9.42 -2.55 4.53
CA GLU A 13 10.74 -1.95 4.33
C GLU A 13 11.11 -1.72 2.85
N LYS A 14 10.81 -2.70 1.99
CA LYS A 14 11.08 -2.60 0.55
C LYS A 14 10.15 -1.61 -0.13
N LEU A 15 8.90 -1.51 0.35
CA LEU A 15 7.93 -0.54 -0.13
C LEU A 15 8.31 0.89 0.28
N LEU A 16 8.79 1.08 1.51
CA LEU A 16 9.27 2.37 2.03
C LEU A 16 10.48 2.92 1.27
N GLY A 17 11.31 2.03 0.73
CA GLY A 17 12.41 2.37 -0.18
C GLY A 17 11.98 2.59 -1.63
N SER A 18 10.73 2.29 -1.98
CA SER A 18 10.25 2.35 -3.36
C SER A 18 9.77 3.73 -3.76
N LYS A 19 9.98 4.09 -5.01
CA LYS A 19 9.51 5.36 -5.61
C LYS A 19 7.98 5.50 -5.56
N ALA A 20 7.26 4.40 -5.41
CA ALA A 20 5.80 4.37 -5.29
C ALA A 20 5.28 4.97 -3.97
N LEU A 21 6.06 4.89 -2.88
CA LEU A 21 5.71 5.46 -1.58
C LEU A 21 6.56 6.69 -1.22
N ALA A 22 7.36 7.21 -2.14
CA ALA A 22 8.24 8.35 -1.90
C ALA A 22 7.50 9.65 -1.54
N GLY A 23 6.20 9.75 -1.86
CA GLY A 23 5.34 10.87 -1.45
C GLY A 23 4.79 10.77 -0.03
N TYR A 24 4.99 9.64 0.66
CA TYR A 24 4.57 9.43 2.04
C TYR A 24 5.76 9.54 2.98
N GLN A 25 5.53 10.05 4.19
CA GLN A 25 6.59 10.15 5.20
C GLN A 25 6.99 8.74 5.66
N LYS A 26 8.30 8.41 5.54
CA LYS A 26 8.84 7.07 5.81
C LYS A 26 8.53 6.58 7.22
N ASP A 27 8.66 7.43 8.24
CA ASP A 27 8.39 7.05 9.63
C ASP A 27 6.92 6.68 9.86
N PHE A 28 5.99 7.48 9.35
CA PHE A 28 4.56 7.15 9.42
C PHE A 28 4.26 5.88 8.65
N ALA A 29 4.81 5.75 7.45
CA ALA A 29 4.57 4.57 6.65
C ALA A 29 5.16 3.30 7.28
N LYS A 30 6.26 3.40 8.01
CA LYS A 30 6.83 2.31 8.81
C LYS A 30 5.94 1.94 9.99
N VAL A 31 5.35 2.91 10.67
CA VAL A 31 4.43 2.63 11.79
C VAL A 31 3.12 2.00 11.29
N ILE A 32 2.57 2.50 10.18
CA ILE A 32 1.29 2.02 9.62
C ILE A 32 1.44 0.63 8.98
N LEU A 33 2.50 0.42 8.20
CA LEU A 33 2.75 -0.88 7.54
C LEU A 33 3.44 -1.87 8.48
N GLY A 34 4.11 -1.39 9.54
CA GLY A 34 4.88 -2.24 10.45
C GLY A 34 5.92 -3.08 9.71
N ASN A 35 5.97 -4.37 10.04
CA ASN A 35 6.82 -5.37 9.39
C ASN A 35 6.01 -6.30 8.46
N GLY A 36 4.82 -5.87 8.03
CA GLY A 36 3.95 -6.68 7.19
C GLY A 36 4.44 -6.78 5.74
N THR A 37 3.78 -7.65 4.98
CA THR A 37 4.01 -7.78 3.54
C THR A 37 2.76 -7.29 2.82
N TYR A 38 2.93 -6.32 1.94
CA TYR A 38 1.82 -5.67 1.23
C TYR A 38 2.13 -5.58 -0.26
N THR A 39 1.10 -5.49 -1.07
CA THR A 39 1.26 -4.99 -2.44
C THR A 39 1.42 -3.47 -2.43
N ILE A 40 1.90 -2.90 -3.55
CA ILE A 40 1.98 -1.44 -3.68
C ILE A 40 0.61 -0.79 -3.50
N GLN A 41 -0.47 -1.40 -4.00
CA GLN A 41 -1.82 -0.85 -3.85
C GLN A 41 -2.32 -0.94 -2.41
N GLU A 42 -2.16 -2.08 -1.75
CA GLU A 42 -2.58 -2.25 -0.35
C GLU A 42 -1.83 -1.30 0.59
N ALA A 43 -0.51 -1.17 0.42
CA ALA A 43 0.27 -0.25 1.23
C ALA A 43 -0.20 1.19 1.02
N LYS A 44 -0.43 1.58 -0.23
CA LYS A 44 -0.94 2.93 -0.53
C LYS A 44 -2.31 3.17 0.10
N ALA A 45 -3.22 2.21 0.01
CA ALA A 45 -4.55 2.31 0.61
C ALA A 45 -4.51 2.36 2.14
N ALA A 46 -3.65 1.57 2.78
CA ALA A 46 -3.46 1.59 4.23
C ALA A 46 -2.93 2.96 4.71
N LEU A 47 -1.97 3.53 3.99
CA LEU A 47 -1.43 4.86 4.29
C LEU A 47 -2.47 5.96 4.08
N ASP A 48 -3.20 5.93 2.96
CA ASP A 48 -4.23 6.91 2.62
C ASP A 48 -5.38 6.91 3.65
N LYS A 49 -5.77 5.73 4.13
CA LYS A 49 -6.81 5.56 5.16
C LYS A 49 -6.44 6.25 6.48
N VAL A 50 -5.16 6.24 6.85
CA VAL A 50 -4.69 6.81 8.12
C VAL A 50 -4.36 8.30 7.98
N LEU A 51 -3.77 8.69 6.85
CA LEU A 51 -3.31 10.07 6.61
C LEU A 51 -4.43 11.02 6.16
N THR A 52 -5.50 10.50 5.58
CA THR A 52 -6.66 11.29 5.14
C THR A 52 -7.96 10.76 5.78
N PRO A 53 -8.24 11.10 7.05
CA PRO A 53 -9.46 10.66 7.73
C PRO A 53 -10.77 11.26 7.15
N GLY A 54 -10.71 12.06 6.08
CA GLY A 54 -11.86 12.71 5.45
C GLY A 54 -12.24 12.21 4.05
N LYS A 55 -11.53 11.23 3.47
CA LYS A 55 -11.79 10.74 2.10
C LYS A 55 -12.12 9.25 2.09
N SER A 56 -13.34 8.96 2.55
CA SER A 56 -14.00 7.68 2.35
C SER A 56 -14.08 7.37 0.84
N GLY A 57 -13.51 6.25 0.40
CA GLY A 57 -13.81 5.71 -0.92
C GLY A 57 -12.81 4.69 -1.47
N GLU A 58 -13.27 3.44 -1.60
CA GLU A 58 -12.94 2.52 -2.71
C GLU A 58 -11.63 1.69 -2.56
N LYS A 59 -11.61 0.35 -2.56
CA LYS A 59 -12.61 -0.71 -2.79
C LYS A 59 -12.12 -1.96 -2.06
N LYS A 60 -13.06 -2.64 -1.41
CA LYS A 60 -12.97 -4.04 -1.01
C LYS A 60 -12.62 -4.87 -2.25
N GLY A 61 -11.49 -5.55 -2.22
CA GLY A 61 -11.03 -6.47 -3.26
C GLY A 61 -10.84 -7.85 -2.67
N ASP A 62 -11.86 -8.37 -1.97
CA ASP A 62 -11.95 -9.80 -1.65
C ASP A 62 -12.15 -10.57 -2.97
N GLY A 63 -11.03 -10.88 -3.63
CA GLY A 63 -10.95 -11.90 -4.67
C GLY A 63 -10.53 -13.23 -4.05
N ALA A 64 -11.31 -13.75 -3.10
CA ALA A 64 -11.20 -15.14 -2.68
C ALA A 64 -11.73 -16.00 -3.83
N ASN A 65 -10.81 -16.62 -4.59
CA ASN A 65 -11.13 -17.64 -5.57
C ASN A 65 -11.40 -18.94 -4.81
N ALA A 66 -12.66 -19.38 -4.83
CA ALA A 66 -13.08 -20.74 -4.48
C ALA A 66 -13.98 -21.24 -5.61
#